data_AF-A0A9X0TFV0-F1
#
_entry.id   AF-A0A9X0TFV0-F1
#
_cell.length_a   1.000
_cell.length_b   1.000
_cell.length_c   1.000
_cell.angle_alpha   90.00
_cell.angle_beta   90.00
_cell.angle_gamma   90.00
#
_symmetry.space_group_name_H-M   'P 1'
#
loop_
_entity.id
_entity.type
_entity.pdbx_description
1 polymer ?
#
loop_
_entity_poly.entity_id
_entity_poly.type
_entity_poly.pdbx_seq_one_letter_code
_entity_poly.pdbx_strand_id
1 'polypeptide(L)'
;MRDALGAAIPGAGVGCAIARGSLAQLARASQGKPFAEESLTEDYELGLKIAQAGGKGRFLRVRTAEGRLVATRAFFPALLDQAVRQKTRWMHGIALQGWDRLGWGRQPVDLWMQLRDRRGPLAAILLVIAYVLVCMIAVRLVLEQIGIAQAPPASPLLQALLWLNLTGLMLRFMVRFCCTAREYGWRQGVLAIPRTFVSNIIAIIAGRRAFAAYIGTLRGAPIVWDKTEHRDHPALVQRDGQVA
;
A
#
# COMPACT_ATOMS: atom_id res chain seq x y z
N MET A 1 -16.22 -3.81 2.85
CA MET A 1 -15.60 -2.88 1.87
C MET A 1 -15.92 -1.46 2.32
N ARG A 2 -15.10 -0.43 2.00
CA ARG A 2 -15.32 0.96 2.46
C ARG A 2 -16.72 1.50 2.12
N ASP A 3 -17.17 1.21 0.91
CA ASP A 3 -18.50 1.55 0.40
C ASP A 3 -19.64 1.03 1.31
N ALA A 4 -19.52 -0.21 1.80
CA ALA A 4 -20.52 -0.80 2.68
C ALA A 4 -20.60 -0.13 4.07
N LEU A 5 -19.57 0.62 4.45
CA LEU A 5 -19.51 1.39 5.70
C LEU A 5 -19.83 2.88 5.48
N GLY A 6 -20.19 3.28 4.26
CA GLY A 6 -20.40 4.68 3.89
C GLY A 6 -19.13 5.54 3.94
N ALA A 7 -17.96 4.92 4.07
CA ALA A 7 -16.69 5.62 4.23
C ALA A 7 -16.20 6.20 2.90
N ALA A 8 -15.49 7.32 2.96
CA ALA A 8 -14.86 7.93 1.79
C ALA A 8 -13.95 6.93 1.04
N ILE A 9 -14.06 6.93 -0.29
CA ILE A 9 -13.22 6.10 -1.16
C ILE A 9 -12.15 7.01 -1.78
N PRO A 10 -10.86 6.83 -1.41
CA PRO A 10 -9.79 7.60 -2.03
C PRO A 10 -9.66 7.22 -3.50
N GLY A 11 -9.26 8.20 -4.32
CA GLY A 11 -8.94 7.95 -5.72
C GLY A 11 -7.65 7.14 -5.84
N ALA A 12 -7.56 6.38 -6.93
CA ALA A 12 -6.41 5.55 -7.26
C ALA A 12 -5.62 6.08 -8.48
N GLY A 13 -6.03 7.22 -9.04
CA GLY A 13 -5.45 7.85 -10.25
C GLY A 13 -5.78 7.15 -11.56
N VAL A 14 -6.08 5.85 -11.53
CA VAL A 14 -6.41 5.03 -12.69
C VAL A 14 -7.62 4.15 -12.43
N GLY A 15 -8.34 3.80 -13.49
CA GLY A 15 -9.51 2.92 -13.39
C GLY A 15 -10.67 3.53 -12.60
N CYS A 16 -10.73 4.86 -12.50
CA CYS A 16 -11.78 5.61 -11.84
C CYS A 16 -12.55 6.49 -12.82
N ALA A 17 -13.82 6.72 -12.53
CA ALA A 17 -14.66 7.69 -13.20
C ALA A 17 -15.17 8.70 -12.17
N ILE A 18 -15.16 9.99 -12.53
CA ILE A 18 -15.56 11.07 -11.62
C ILE A 18 -16.66 11.88 -12.29
N ALA A 19 -17.73 12.14 -11.54
CA ALA A 19 -18.82 12.96 -12.03
C ALA A 19 -18.33 14.41 -12.28
N ARG A 20 -18.61 14.95 -13.46
CA ARG A 20 -18.25 16.32 -13.84
C ARG A 20 -18.74 17.35 -12.81
N GLY A 21 -19.94 17.15 -12.26
CA GLY A 21 -20.52 18.03 -11.24
C GLY A 21 -19.67 18.10 -9.96
N SER A 22 -19.14 16.96 -9.51
CA SER A 22 -18.26 16.91 -8.33
C SER A 22 -16.94 17.63 -8.58
N LEU A 23 -16.34 17.49 -9.76
CA LEU A 23 -15.15 18.25 -10.14
C LEU A 23 -15.42 19.75 -10.22
N ALA A 24 -16.55 20.16 -10.80
CA ALA A 24 -16.93 21.56 -10.88
C ALA A 24 -17.16 22.18 -9.50
N GLN A 25 -17.76 21.44 -8.57
CA GLN A 25 -17.94 21.88 -7.19
C GLN A 25 -16.60 22.11 -6.49
N LEU A 26 -15.65 21.18 -6.64
CA LEU A 26 -14.31 21.34 -6.07
C LEU A 26 -13.54 22.50 -6.72
N ALA A 27 -13.62 22.65 -8.03
CA ALA A 27 -12.98 23.76 -8.74
C ALA A 27 -13.48 25.12 -8.23
N ARG A 28 -14.79 25.27 -7.97
CA ARG A 28 -15.36 26.50 -7.38
C ARG A 28 -14.79 26.79 -5.99
N ALA A 29 -14.58 25.75 -5.18
CA ALA A 29 -14.00 25.88 -3.85
C ALA A 29 -12.47 26.10 -3.85
N SER A 30 -11.79 25.88 -4.97
CA SER A 30 -10.32 25.88 -5.07
C SER A 30 -9.81 26.77 -6.22
N GLN A 31 -10.44 27.94 -6.44
CA GLN A 31 -10.03 28.95 -7.42
C GLN A 31 -9.80 28.39 -8.84
N GLY A 32 -10.65 27.46 -9.26
CA GLY A 32 -10.58 26.82 -10.58
C GLY A 32 -9.66 25.59 -10.65
N LYS A 33 -8.97 25.22 -9.57
CA LYS A 33 -8.06 24.06 -9.51
C LYS A 33 -8.67 22.92 -8.67
N PRO A 34 -9.40 21.97 -9.28
CA PRO A 34 -10.01 20.86 -8.52
C PRO A 34 -8.99 19.83 -8.01
N PHE A 35 -7.79 19.80 -8.59
CA PHE A 35 -6.71 18.88 -8.27
C PHE A 35 -5.63 19.59 -7.45
N ALA A 36 -5.13 18.95 -6.41
CA ALA A 36 -4.10 19.50 -5.54
C ALA A 36 -2.69 19.31 -6.13
N GLU A 37 -2.20 20.28 -6.89
CA GLU A 37 -0.87 20.26 -7.57
C GLU A 37 0.29 19.96 -6.60
N GLU A 38 0.23 20.47 -5.36
CA GLU A 38 1.26 20.29 -4.33
C GLU A 38 1.18 18.95 -3.58
N SER A 39 0.21 18.08 -3.93
CA SER A 39 -0.04 16.81 -3.24
C SER A 39 0.63 15.67 -3.97
N LEU A 40 1.57 14.97 -3.30
CA LEU A 40 2.26 13.78 -3.87
C LEU A 40 1.30 12.64 -4.25
N THR A 41 0.09 12.68 -3.71
CA THR A 41 -1.01 11.75 -4.00
C THR A 41 -2.30 12.53 -4.21
N GLU A 42 -2.26 13.41 -5.21
CA GLU A 42 -3.39 14.22 -5.67
C GLU A 42 -4.69 13.37 -5.77
N ASP A 43 -4.66 12.25 -6.49
CA ASP A 43 -5.83 11.40 -6.71
C ASP A 43 -6.44 10.87 -5.39
N TYR A 44 -5.58 10.55 -4.41
CA TYR A 44 -6.03 10.11 -3.09
C TYR A 44 -6.79 11.25 -2.38
N GLU A 45 -6.22 12.45 -2.40
CA GLU A 45 -6.80 13.67 -1.81
C GLU A 45 -8.11 14.05 -2.49
N LEU A 46 -8.18 13.96 -3.81
CA LEU A 46 -9.38 14.23 -4.60
C LEU A 46 -10.57 13.38 -4.14
N GLY A 47 -10.39 12.06 -4.01
CA GLY A 47 -11.47 11.17 -3.58
C GLY A 47 -12.01 11.50 -2.19
N LEU A 48 -11.13 11.90 -1.27
CA LEU A 48 -11.52 12.32 0.08
C LEU A 48 -12.22 13.69 0.07
N LYS A 49 -11.74 14.65 -0.72
CA LYS A 49 -12.38 15.98 -0.88
C LYS A 49 -13.77 15.88 -1.49
N ILE A 50 -13.97 14.99 -2.47
CA ILE A 50 -15.31 14.71 -3.02
C ILE A 50 -16.25 14.24 -1.90
N ALA A 51 -15.81 13.32 -1.04
CA ALA A 51 -16.63 12.84 0.07
C ALA A 51 -16.92 13.94 1.11
N GLN A 52 -15.92 14.77 1.44
CA GLN A 52 -16.09 15.93 2.33
C GLN A 52 -17.08 16.96 1.76
N ALA A 53 -17.15 17.09 0.43
CA ALA A 53 -18.12 17.93 -0.26
C ALA A 53 -19.53 17.29 -0.37
N GLY A 54 -19.76 16.13 0.27
CA GLY A 54 -21.03 15.41 0.27
C GLY A 54 -21.20 14.42 -0.89
N GLY A 55 -20.17 14.25 -1.73
CA GLY A 55 -20.17 13.26 -2.80
C GLY A 55 -20.08 11.83 -2.27
N LYS A 56 -20.54 10.86 -3.07
CA LYS A 56 -20.47 9.43 -2.74
C LYS A 56 -19.55 8.73 -3.73
N GLY A 57 -18.61 7.96 -3.22
CA GLY A 57 -17.77 7.07 -4.02
C GLY A 57 -18.28 5.63 -3.92
N ARG A 58 -18.17 4.86 -5.01
CA ARG A 58 -18.45 3.43 -5.01
C ARG A 58 -17.28 2.66 -5.62
N PHE A 59 -16.87 1.58 -4.96
CA PHE A 59 -15.87 0.66 -5.52
C PHE A 59 -16.59 -0.47 -6.25
N LEU A 60 -16.38 -0.56 -7.55
CA LEU A 60 -17.00 -1.56 -8.41
C LEU A 60 -16.00 -2.65 -8.75
N ARG A 61 -16.33 -3.90 -8.42
CA ARG A 61 -15.59 -5.09 -8.88
C ARG A 61 -16.43 -5.82 -9.92
N VAL A 62 -16.23 -5.49 -11.20
CA VAL A 62 -17.01 -6.01 -12.32
C VAL A 62 -16.18 -7.00 -13.14
N ARG A 63 -16.83 -8.01 -13.71
CA ARG A 63 -16.23 -8.97 -14.66
C ARG A 63 -16.97 -8.88 -16.00
N THR A 64 -16.27 -9.21 -17.08
CA THR A 64 -16.89 -9.40 -18.39
C THR A 64 -17.72 -10.68 -18.41
N ALA A 65 -18.51 -10.90 -19.47
CA ALA A 65 -19.29 -12.13 -19.65
C ALA A 65 -18.40 -13.37 -19.63
N GLU A 66 -17.16 -13.26 -20.12
CA GLU A 66 -16.14 -14.31 -20.12
C GLU A 66 -15.43 -14.47 -18.76
N GLY A 67 -15.91 -13.80 -17.70
CA GLY A 67 -15.36 -13.93 -16.34
C GLY A 67 -14.07 -13.14 -16.09
N ARG A 68 -13.55 -12.40 -17.06
CA ARG A 68 -12.33 -11.59 -16.89
C ARG A 68 -12.62 -10.34 -16.05
N LEU A 69 -11.74 -10.05 -15.08
CA LEU A 69 -11.87 -8.84 -14.27
C LEU A 69 -11.70 -7.58 -15.12
N VAL A 70 -12.63 -6.64 -14.98
CA VAL A 70 -12.52 -5.27 -15.53
C VAL A 70 -11.61 -4.48 -14.60
N ALA A 71 -10.36 -4.29 -15.02
CA ALA A 71 -9.35 -3.56 -14.27
C ALA A 71 -8.29 -3.00 -15.22
N THR A 72 -7.67 -1.88 -14.83
CA THR A 72 -6.46 -1.37 -15.47
C THR A 72 -5.31 -2.35 -15.24
N ARG A 73 -4.57 -2.68 -16.31
CA ARG A 73 -3.37 -3.52 -16.23
C ARG A 73 -2.14 -2.68 -16.52
N ALA A 74 -1.15 -2.76 -15.66
CA ALA A 74 0.14 -2.10 -15.82
C ALA A 74 1.24 -3.03 -15.31
N PHE A 75 2.45 -2.92 -15.87
CA PHE A 75 3.60 -3.61 -15.31
C PHE A 75 4.01 -2.97 -13.99
N PHE A 76 4.43 -3.81 -13.06
CA PHE A 76 5.07 -3.34 -11.83
C PHE A 76 6.52 -2.94 -12.15
N PRO A 77 7.12 -1.94 -11.47
CA PRO A 77 8.52 -1.59 -11.67
C PRO A 77 9.44 -2.81 -11.58
N ALA A 78 10.29 -2.99 -12.60
CA ALA A 78 11.20 -4.13 -12.69
C ALA A 78 12.43 -3.97 -11.79
N LEU A 79 12.80 -2.72 -11.47
CA LEU A 79 13.98 -2.39 -10.67
C LEU A 79 13.60 -2.02 -9.23
N LEU A 80 14.46 -2.43 -8.30
CA LEU A 80 14.27 -2.18 -6.87
C LEU A 80 14.17 -0.68 -6.56
N ASP A 81 15.03 0.14 -7.17
CA ASP A 81 15.06 1.58 -6.92
C ASP A 81 13.76 2.26 -7.36
N GLN A 82 13.21 1.89 -8.53
CA GLN A 82 11.95 2.38 -9.05
C GLN A 82 10.78 1.97 -8.16
N ALA A 83 10.75 0.73 -7.70
CA ALA A 83 9.73 0.25 -6.76
C ALA A 83 9.80 1.00 -5.42
N VAL A 84 11.01 1.24 -4.91
CA VAL A 84 11.24 2.03 -3.70
C VAL A 84 10.78 3.48 -3.91
N ARG A 85 11.15 4.14 -5.01
CA ARG A 85 10.71 5.51 -5.35
C ARG A 85 9.19 5.61 -5.37
N GLN A 86 8.52 4.68 -6.06
CA GLN A 86 7.05 4.63 -6.12
C GLN A 86 6.44 4.48 -4.73
N LYS A 87 6.94 3.53 -3.93
CA LYS A 87 6.41 3.27 -2.59
C LYS A 87 6.69 4.42 -1.62
N THR A 88 7.83 5.07 -1.73
CA THR A 88 8.19 6.28 -0.96
C THR A 88 7.20 7.39 -1.22
N ARG A 89 6.87 7.67 -2.49
CA ARG A 89 5.91 8.72 -2.86
C ARG A 89 4.55 8.49 -2.22
N TRP A 90 4.02 7.26 -2.31
CA TRP A 90 2.74 6.93 -1.70
C TRP A 90 2.78 7.02 -0.17
N MET A 91 3.84 6.54 0.46
CA MET A 91 3.96 6.60 1.91
C MET A 91 4.10 8.04 2.41
N HIS A 92 4.89 8.87 1.72
CA HIS A 92 5.03 10.29 2.03
C HIS A 92 3.69 11.01 1.81
N GLY A 93 3.09 10.92 0.63
CA GLY A 93 1.86 11.64 0.30
C GLY A 93 0.65 11.21 1.15
N ILE A 94 0.43 9.91 1.31
CA ILE A 94 -0.76 9.41 2.04
C ILE A 94 -0.59 9.52 3.56
N ALA A 95 0.55 9.03 4.08
CA ALA A 95 0.72 8.87 5.52
C ALA A 95 1.22 10.11 6.24
N LEU A 96 2.15 10.84 5.63
CA LEU A 96 2.82 11.99 6.25
C LEU A 96 2.19 13.30 5.78
N GLN A 97 2.30 13.63 4.49
CA GLN A 97 1.71 14.86 3.93
C GLN A 97 0.18 14.89 4.08
N GLY A 98 -0.46 13.74 3.91
CA GLY A 98 -1.90 13.59 4.09
C GLY A 98 -2.36 13.84 5.53
N TRP A 99 -1.49 13.69 6.54
CA TRP A 99 -1.78 14.11 7.91
C TRP A 99 -1.96 15.63 7.96
N ASP A 100 -1.01 16.38 7.44
CA ASP A 100 -1.01 17.85 7.51
C ASP A 100 -2.11 18.46 6.65
N ARG A 101 -2.31 17.91 5.45
CA ARG A 101 -3.22 18.48 4.45
C ARG A 101 -4.69 18.17 4.72
N LEU A 102 -4.99 16.98 5.24
CA LEU A 102 -6.36 16.50 5.39
C LEU A 102 -6.79 16.32 6.85
N GLY A 103 -5.86 16.41 7.79
CA GLY A 103 -6.13 16.21 9.21
C GLY A 103 -6.68 14.81 9.50
N TRP A 104 -7.46 14.71 10.57
CA TRP A 104 -8.08 13.47 11.02
C TRP A 104 -9.60 13.55 10.98
N GLY A 105 -10.23 12.49 10.47
CA GLY A 105 -11.69 12.36 10.45
C GLY A 105 -12.25 12.34 11.87
N ARG A 106 -13.38 13.04 12.08
CA ARG A 106 -14.05 13.10 13.39
C ARG A 106 -14.96 11.89 13.65
N GLN A 107 -15.42 11.24 12.57
CA GLN A 107 -16.25 10.04 12.69
C GLN A 107 -15.38 8.79 12.89
N PRO A 108 -15.79 7.81 13.72
CA PRO A 108 -15.00 6.62 14.00
C PRO A 108 -14.60 5.83 12.75
N VAL A 109 -15.51 5.74 11.77
CA VAL A 109 -15.27 5.04 10.51
C VAL A 109 -14.19 5.74 9.69
N ASP A 110 -14.26 7.06 9.55
CA ASP A 110 -13.27 7.85 8.82
C ASP A 110 -11.90 7.81 9.50
N LEU A 111 -11.88 7.97 10.83
CA LEU A 111 -10.66 7.86 11.62
C LEU A 111 -10.00 6.50 11.44
N TRP A 112 -10.77 5.42 11.54
CA TRP A 112 -10.27 4.06 11.33
C TRP A 112 -9.70 3.85 9.91
N MET A 113 -10.39 4.35 8.88
CA MET A 113 -9.93 4.23 7.49
C MET A 113 -8.65 5.03 7.24
N GLN A 114 -8.53 6.23 7.82
CA GLN A 114 -7.32 7.04 7.73
C GLN A 114 -6.16 6.39 8.50
N LEU A 115 -6.39 5.87 9.71
CA LEU A 115 -5.35 5.14 10.46
C LEU A 115 -4.83 3.95 9.65
N ARG A 116 -5.73 3.20 9.02
CA ARG A 116 -5.37 2.08 8.16
C ARG A 116 -4.56 2.48 6.92
N ASP A 117 -4.89 3.61 6.29
CA ASP A 117 -4.15 4.12 5.13
C ASP A 117 -2.78 4.67 5.51
N ARG A 118 -2.71 5.37 6.65
CA ARG A 118 -1.50 6.06 7.13
C ARG A 118 -0.56 5.18 7.96
N ARG A 119 -0.88 3.91 8.21
CA ARG A 119 -0.01 3.00 9.01
C ARG A 119 1.33 2.63 8.35
N GLY A 120 1.58 3.05 7.11
CA GLY A 120 2.76 2.67 6.32
C GLY A 120 4.10 2.86 7.05
N PRO A 121 4.40 4.06 7.58
CA PRO A 121 5.65 4.32 8.32
C PRO A 121 5.79 3.44 9.57
N LEU A 122 4.72 3.33 10.38
CA LEU A 122 4.72 2.48 11.57
C LEU A 122 4.95 1.00 11.21
N ALA A 123 4.31 0.52 10.14
CA ALA A 123 4.50 -0.84 9.65
C ALA A 123 5.94 -1.09 9.20
N ALA A 124 6.62 -0.09 8.61
CA ALA A 124 8.03 -0.21 8.23
C ALA A 124 8.94 -0.37 9.46
N ILE A 125 8.70 0.37 10.55
CA ILE A 125 9.44 0.23 11.82
C ILE A 125 9.20 -1.16 12.41
N LEU A 126 7.94 -1.59 12.50
CA LEU A 126 7.58 -2.91 13.00
C LEU A 126 8.21 -4.04 12.17
N LEU A 127 8.32 -3.87 10.86
CA LEU A 127 9.00 -4.83 9.98
C LEU A 127 10.50 -4.93 10.30
N VAL A 128 11.18 -3.82 10.56
CA VAL A 128 12.60 -3.84 10.98
C VAL A 128 12.75 -4.62 12.29
N ILE A 129 11.93 -4.29 13.29
CA ILE A 129 11.94 -4.97 14.60
C ILE A 129 11.68 -6.47 14.42
N ALA A 130 10.70 -6.84 13.59
CA ALA A 130 10.37 -8.23 13.31
C ALA A 130 11.54 -8.98 12.66
N TYR A 131 12.22 -8.40 11.67
CA TYR A 131 13.39 -9.05 11.06
C TYR A 131 14.57 -9.16 12.02
N VAL A 132 14.84 -8.14 12.83
CA VAL A 132 15.87 -8.20 13.88
C VAL A 132 15.54 -9.34 14.85
N LEU A 133 14.29 -9.45 15.30
CA LEU A 133 13.85 -10.51 16.20
C LEU A 133 14.02 -11.90 15.56
N VAL A 134 13.65 -12.06 14.28
CA VAL A 134 13.87 -13.33 13.55
C VAL A 134 15.36 -13.67 13.48
N CYS A 135 16.23 -12.71 13.20
CA CYS A 135 17.68 -12.91 13.21
C CYS A 135 18.20 -13.29 14.61
N MET A 136 17.74 -12.62 15.66
CA MET A 136 18.11 -12.95 17.04
C MET A 136 17.66 -14.35 17.44
N ILE A 137 16.44 -14.75 17.06
CA ILE A 137 15.94 -16.11 17.29
C ILE A 137 16.79 -17.12 16.52
N ALA A 138 17.13 -16.85 15.25
CA ALA A 138 17.97 -17.74 14.45
C ALA A 138 19.37 -17.93 15.08
N VAL A 139 20.02 -16.84 15.49
CA VAL A 139 21.32 -16.89 16.19
C VAL A 139 21.18 -17.68 17.49
N ARG A 140 20.15 -17.40 18.29
CA ARG A 140 19.88 -18.14 19.52
C ARG A 140 19.75 -19.65 19.27
N LEU A 141 18.97 -20.07 18.27
CA LEU A 141 18.80 -21.49 17.94
C LEU A 141 20.12 -22.16 17.56
N VAL A 142 20.99 -21.45 16.84
CA VAL A 142 22.34 -21.94 16.51
C VAL A 142 23.19 -22.07 17.78
N LEU A 143 23.19 -21.07 18.66
CA LEU A 143 23.94 -21.07 19.92
C LEU A 143 23.48 -22.19 20.88
N GLU A 144 22.18 -22.50 20.91
CA GLU A 144 21.63 -23.64 21.64
C GLU A 144 22.12 -24.97 21.06
N GLN A 145 22.12 -25.10 19.73
CA GLN A 145 22.56 -26.33 19.07
C GLN A 145 24.04 -26.65 19.29
N ILE A 146 24.89 -25.63 19.44
CA ILE A 146 26.32 -25.79 19.76
C ILE A 146 26.62 -25.78 21.26
N GLY A 147 25.58 -25.78 22.11
CA GLY A 147 25.71 -25.89 23.57
C GLY A 147 26.25 -24.66 24.29
N ILE A 148 26.36 -23.51 23.61
CA ILE A 148 26.87 -22.25 24.20
C ILE A 148 25.80 -21.54 25.00
N ALA A 149 24.53 -21.66 24.60
CA ALA A 149 23.40 -21.01 25.27
C ALA A 149 22.38 -22.04 25.75
N GLN A 150 21.92 -21.89 26.99
CA GLN A 150 20.70 -22.54 27.47
C GLN A 150 19.67 -21.44 27.70
N ALA A 151 18.71 -21.32 26.77
CA ALA A 151 17.67 -20.33 26.95
C ALA A 151 16.56 -20.86 27.86
N PRO A 152 15.98 -20.01 28.71
CA PRO A 152 14.82 -20.38 29.50
C PRO A 152 13.63 -20.74 28.59
N PRO A 153 12.75 -21.66 29.03
CA PRO A 153 11.56 -22.03 28.27
C PRO A 153 10.69 -20.79 28.03
N ALA A 154 10.13 -20.68 26.81
CA ALA A 154 9.23 -19.58 26.48
C ALA A 154 7.98 -19.65 27.37
N SER A 155 7.58 -18.51 27.96
CA SER A 155 6.39 -18.45 28.80
C SER A 155 5.12 -18.86 28.03
N PRO A 156 4.09 -19.43 28.68
CA PRO A 156 2.86 -19.84 28.00
C PRO A 156 2.20 -18.70 27.21
N LEU A 157 2.23 -17.48 27.76
CA LEU A 157 1.71 -16.29 27.08
C LEU A 157 2.50 -15.97 25.80
N LEU A 158 3.83 -16.02 25.86
CA LEU A 158 4.68 -15.79 24.68
C LEU A 158 4.39 -16.84 23.59
N GLN A 159 4.25 -18.12 23.97
CA GLN A 159 3.90 -19.19 23.03
C GLN A 159 2.53 -18.94 22.37
N ALA A 160 1.52 -18.56 23.15
CA ALA A 160 0.19 -18.24 22.62
C ALA A 160 0.24 -17.06 21.63
N LEU A 161 1.00 -16.00 21.95
CA LEU A 161 1.18 -14.84 21.07
C LEU A 161 1.92 -15.23 19.77
N LEU A 162 2.93 -16.09 19.84
CA LEU A 162 3.65 -16.58 18.66
C LEU A 162 2.74 -17.41 17.75
N TRP A 163 1.93 -18.31 18.31
CA TRP A 163 0.95 -19.11 17.54
C TRP A 163 -0.12 -18.24 16.90
N LEU A 164 -0.64 -17.24 17.61
CA LEU A 164 -1.59 -16.28 17.07
C LEU A 164 -0.99 -15.50 15.88
N ASN A 165 0.24 -15.02 16.03
CA ASN A 165 0.95 -14.30 14.96
C ASN A 165 1.23 -15.21 13.75
N LEU A 166 1.65 -16.45 13.98
CA LEU A 166 1.88 -17.43 12.92
C LEU A 166 0.57 -17.74 12.16
N THR A 167 -0.53 -17.91 12.88
CA THR A 167 -1.85 -18.12 12.27
C THR A 167 -2.26 -16.93 11.41
N GLY A 168 -2.08 -15.70 11.91
CA GLY A 168 -2.33 -14.48 11.15
C GLY A 168 -1.44 -14.35 9.90
N LEU A 169 -0.17 -14.77 9.99
CA LEU A 169 0.76 -14.80 8.85
C LEU A 169 0.31 -15.81 7.79
N MET A 170 -0.07 -17.02 8.20
CA MET A 170 -0.55 -18.06 7.29
C MET A 170 -1.84 -17.65 6.59
N LEU A 171 -2.79 -17.06 7.32
CA LEU A 171 -4.00 -16.49 6.74
C LEU A 171 -3.68 -15.44 5.68
N ARG A 172 -2.70 -14.56 5.94
CA ARG A 172 -2.27 -13.55 4.97
C ARG A 172 -1.66 -14.17 3.71
N PHE A 173 -0.83 -15.20 3.86
CA PHE A 173 -0.26 -15.92 2.72
C PHE A 173 -1.34 -16.64 1.91
N MET A 174 -2.29 -17.29 2.58
CA MET A 174 -3.42 -17.95 1.94
C MET A 174 -4.26 -16.96 1.12
N VAL A 175 -4.67 -15.83 1.71
CA VAL A 175 -5.43 -14.80 0.99
C VAL A 175 -4.65 -14.29 -0.22
N ARG A 176 -3.34 -14.02 -0.06
CA ARG A 176 -2.51 -13.55 -1.16
C ARG A 176 -2.35 -14.58 -2.27
N PHE A 177 -2.16 -15.84 -1.91
CA PHE A 177 -2.12 -16.97 -2.84
C PHE A 177 -3.44 -17.07 -3.60
N CYS A 178 -4.58 -17.21 -2.92
CA CYS A 178 -5.89 -17.41 -3.54
C CYS A 178 -6.27 -16.25 -4.47
N CYS A 179 -6.06 -14.99 -4.03
CA CYS A 179 -6.37 -13.83 -4.87
C CYS A 179 -5.46 -13.74 -6.10
N THR A 180 -4.17 -14.03 -5.96
CA THR A 180 -3.24 -13.98 -7.10
C THR A 180 -3.45 -15.15 -8.05
N ALA A 181 -3.66 -16.36 -7.52
CA ALA A 181 -3.93 -17.56 -8.30
C ALA A 181 -5.20 -17.44 -9.13
N ARG A 182 -6.24 -16.83 -8.57
CA ARG A 182 -7.52 -16.62 -9.28
C ARG A 182 -7.38 -15.72 -10.50
N GLU A 183 -6.51 -14.72 -10.47
CA GLU A 183 -6.40 -13.75 -11.58
C GLU A 183 -5.22 -14.04 -12.53
N TYR A 184 -4.16 -14.71 -12.04
CA TYR A 184 -2.90 -14.90 -12.79
C TYR A 184 -2.42 -16.37 -12.84
N GLY A 185 -3.22 -17.31 -12.32
CA GLY A 185 -2.90 -18.74 -12.29
C GLY A 185 -2.07 -19.17 -11.07
N TRP A 186 -2.15 -20.46 -10.73
CA TRP A 186 -1.58 -21.03 -9.50
C TRP A 186 -0.07 -20.79 -9.34
N ARG A 187 0.70 -20.82 -10.44
CA ARG A 187 2.15 -20.54 -10.43
C ARG A 187 2.44 -19.14 -9.89
N GLN A 188 1.67 -18.14 -10.32
CA GLN A 188 1.79 -16.77 -9.80
C GLN A 188 1.30 -16.64 -8.37
N GLY A 189 0.30 -17.46 -7.98
CA GLY A 189 -0.12 -17.63 -6.60
C GLY A 189 1.03 -18.05 -5.68
N VAL A 190 1.75 -19.13 -6.04
CA VAL A 190 2.91 -19.61 -5.26
C VAL A 190 3.99 -18.53 -5.18
N LEU A 191 4.35 -17.94 -6.32
CA LEU A 191 5.38 -16.88 -6.36
C LEU A 191 4.98 -15.62 -5.57
N ALA A 192 3.70 -15.39 -5.28
CA ALA A 192 3.27 -14.26 -4.47
C ALA A 192 3.70 -14.35 -3.00
N ILE A 193 3.95 -15.56 -2.49
CA ILE A 193 4.41 -15.79 -1.11
C ILE A 193 5.84 -15.26 -0.93
N PRO A 194 6.87 -15.75 -1.65
CA PRO A 194 8.24 -15.26 -1.48
C PRO A 194 8.39 -13.78 -1.87
N ARG A 195 7.58 -13.27 -2.80
CA ARG A 195 7.53 -11.82 -3.12
C ARG A 195 7.14 -10.95 -1.93
N THR A 196 6.57 -11.50 -0.87
CA THR A 196 6.27 -10.75 0.36
C THR A 196 7.55 -10.30 1.07
N PHE A 197 8.63 -11.09 1.06
CA PHE A 197 9.91 -10.68 1.62
C PHE A 197 10.50 -9.49 0.87
N VAL A 198 10.48 -9.54 -0.47
CA VAL A 198 10.89 -8.43 -1.34
C VAL A 198 10.03 -7.19 -1.07
N SER A 199 8.71 -7.37 -0.94
CA SER A 199 7.78 -6.28 -0.61
C SER A 199 8.10 -5.63 0.74
N ASN A 200 8.51 -6.42 1.74
CA ASN A 200 8.88 -5.92 3.05
C ASN A 200 10.19 -5.10 2.99
N ILE A 201 11.19 -5.58 2.25
CA ILE A 201 12.45 -4.84 2.02
C ILE A 201 12.15 -3.49 1.37
N ILE A 202 11.34 -3.48 0.30
CA ILE A 202 10.90 -2.25 -0.36
C ILE A 202 10.19 -1.33 0.64
N ALA A 203 9.29 -1.86 1.48
CA ALA A 203 8.56 -1.06 2.47
C ALA A 203 9.47 -0.43 3.53
N ILE A 204 10.49 -1.16 4.02
CA ILE A 204 11.46 -0.65 4.99
C ILE A 204 12.27 0.50 4.39
N ILE A 205 12.87 0.27 3.20
CA ILE A 205 13.68 1.29 2.53
C ILE A 205 12.81 2.51 2.18
N ALA A 206 11.62 2.26 1.65
CA ALA A 206 10.69 3.32 1.28
C ALA A 206 10.23 4.15 2.49
N GLY A 207 10.00 3.51 3.65
CA GLY A 207 9.61 4.18 4.87
C GLY A 207 10.69 5.08 5.44
N ARG A 208 11.94 4.60 5.48
CA ARG A 208 13.09 5.45 5.86
C ARG A 208 13.20 6.66 4.93
N ARG A 209 13.12 6.44 3.62
CA ARG A 209 13.25 7.52 2.62
C ARG A 209 12.08 8.51 2.68
N ALA A 210 10.85 8.03 2.89
CA ALA A 210 9.67 8.88 3.04
C ALA A 210 9.76 9.75 4.30
N PHE A 211 10.19 9.17 5.42
CA PHE A 211 10.37 9.90 6.67
C PHE A 211 11.46 10.96 6.57
N ALA A 212 12.61 10.63 5.97
CA ALA A 212 13.69 11.59 5.75
C ALA A 212 13.25 12.74 4.81
N ALA A 213 12.52 12.43 3.73
CA ALA A 213 11.97 13.44 2.82
C ALA A 213 10.99 14.36 3.54
N TYR A 214 10.12 13.81 4.38
CA TYR A 214 9.16 14.58 5.17
C TYR A 214 9.82 15.48 6.22
N ILE A 215 10.89 15.01 6.89
CA ILE A 215 11.70 15.90 7.75
C ILE A 215 12.29 17.04 6.93
N GLY A 216 12.74 16.77 5.70
CA GLY A 216 13.19 17.79 4.76
C GLY A 216 12.12 18.85 4.48
N THR A 217 10.87 18.43 4.22
CA THR A 217 9.77 19.36 3.95
C THR A 217 9.41 20.19 5.18
N LEU A 218 9.45 19.61 6.39
CA LEU A 218 9.27 20.35 7.64
C LEU A 218 10.39 21.39 7.89
N ARG A 219 11.57 21.19 7.28
CA ARG A 219 12.69 22.15 7.31
C ARG A 219 12.66 23.16 6.15
N GLY A 220 11.56 23.20 5.39
CA GLY A 220 11.37 24.14 4.28
C GLY A 220 11.90 23.68 2.92
N ALA A 221 12.36 22.43 2.78
CA ALA A 221 12.72 21.90 1.47
C ALA A 221 11.46 21.71 0.59
N PRO A 222 11.53 21.97 -0.73
CA PRO A 222 10.41 21.76 -1.61
C PRO A 222 10.05 20.28 -1.73
N ILE A 223 8.77 20.01 -2.02
CA ILE A 223 8.28 18.65 -2.24
C ILE A 223 8.75 18.20 -3.63
N VAL A 224 9.72 17.29 -3.65
CA VAL A 224 10.26 16.77 -4.92
C VAL A 224 9.38 15.62 -5.43
N TRP A 225 8.75 15.84 -6.58
CA TRP A 225 8.00 14.83 -7.30
C TRP A 225 8.93 13.86 -8.03
N ASP A 226 9.25 12.72 -7.41
CA ASP A 226 10.04 11.66 -8.04
C ASP A 226 9.11 10.72 -8.84
N LYS A 227 8.85 11.07 -10.11
CA LYS A 227 7.96 10.30 -10.99
C LYS A 227 8.64 8.99 -11.40
N THR A 228 7.94 7.88 -11.26
CA THR A 228 8.39 6.61 -11.84
C THR A 228 8.09 6.60 -13.33
N GLU A 229 9.14 6.46 -14.16
CA GLU A 229 8.99 6.21 -15.59
C GLU A 229 8.31 4.86 -15.82
N HIS A 230 7.33 4.84 -16.73
CA HIS A 230 6.70 3.60 -17.21
C HIS A 230 7.14 3.43 -18.65
N ARG A 231 8.06 2.49 -18.91
CA ARG A 231 8.63 2.27 -20.24
C ARG A 231 7.77 1.34 -21.11
N ASP A 232 7.12 0.36 -20.48
CA ASP A 232 6.36 -0.69 -21.19
C ASP A 232 4.88 -0.70 -20.78
N HIS A 233 3.99 -0.99 -21.74
CA HIS A 233 2.56 -1.13 -21.51
C HIS A 233 2.07 -2.53 -21.94
N PRO A 234 1.28 -3.26 -21.13
CA PRO A 234 0.84 -4.63 -21.46
C PRO A 234 0.11 -4.75 -22.81
N ALA A 235 -0.60 -3.70 -23.24
CA ALA A 235 -1.28 -3.68 -24.54
C ALA A 235 -0.32 -3.67 -25.75
N LEU A 236 0.94 -3.24 -25.56
CA LEU A 236 1.96 -3.25 -26.62
C LEU A 236 2.57 -4.65 -26.78
N VAL A 237 2.78 -5.37 -25.67
CA VAL A 237 3.32 -6.74 -25.68
C VAL A 237 2.33 -7.75 -26.27
N GLN A 238 1.02 -7.48 -26.18
CA GLN A 238 -0.02 -8.36 -26.74
C GLN A 238 -0.06 -8.37 -28.28
N ARG A 239 0.52 -7.38 -28.97
CA ARG A 239 0.56 -7.36 -30.44
C ARG A 239 1.56 -8.34 -31.04
N ASP A 240 2.58 -8.73 -30.30
CA ASP A 240 3.63 -9.65 -30.78
C ASP A 240 3.35 -11.13 -30.43
N GLY A 241 2.20 -11.41 -29.81
CA GLY A 241 1.84 -12.73 -29.27
C GLY A 241 0.69 -13.44 -29.98
N GLN A 242 0.30 -13.04 -31.19
CA GLN A 242 -0.52 -13.91 -32.05
C GLN A 242 0.37 -14.97 -32.70
N VAL A 243 0.72 -16.01 -31.94
CA VAL A 243 1.11 -17.31 -32.50
C VAL A 243 0.49 -18.41 -31.63
N ALA A 244 -0.48 -19.10 -32.23
CA ALA A 244 -1.08 -20.40 -31.90
C ALA A 244 -1.60 -20.64 -30.47
#